data_AF-A0A9X3K9W3-F1
#
_entry.id   AF-A0A9X3K9W3-F1
#
_cell.length_a   1.000
_cell.length_b   1.000
_cell.length_c   1.000
_cell.angle_alpha   90.00
_cell.angle_beta   90.00
_cell.angle_gamma   90.00
#
_symmetry.space_group_name_H-M   'P 1'
#
loop_
_entity.id
_entity.type
_entity.pdbx_description
1 polymer ?
#
loop_
_entity_poly.entity_id
_entity_poly.type
_entity_poly.pdbx_seq_one_letter_code
_entity_poly.pdbx_strand_id
1 'polypeptide(L)'
;MVLSTSKDDFVTSRMVSIIVIDGKFYFQTDKNFKKYNQIIVNPNVSLCIDNIQINGICCDVGRPIENKTFCEIFKEKYPSSYKNYSLLESERLLEIEPIYIECWHYIEGVSYIEVFDVKNKKYTMKKYVR
;
A
#
# COMPACT_ATOMS: atom_id res chain seq x y z
N MET A 1 1.78 7.77 1.76
CA MET A 1 2.75 6.65 1.84
C MET A 1 3.42 6.49 0.48
N VAL A 2 4.64 5.99 0.45
CA VAL A 2 5.36 5.67 -0.81
C VAL A 2 4.99 4.25 -1.22
N LEU A 3 4.52 4.07 -2.46
CA LEU A 3 4.29 2.77 -3.08
C LEU A 3 5.42 2.45 -4.06
N SER A 4 6.04 1.30 -3.85
CA SER A 4 7.04 0.70 -4.72
C SER A 4 6.46 -0.50 -5.47
N THR A 5 6.65 -0.53 -6.80
CA THR A 5 6.22 -1.63 -7.69
C THR A 5 7.35 -1.94 -8.67
N SER A 6 7.38 -3.15 -9.22
CA SER A 6 8.41 -3.56 -10.17
C SER A 6 7.84 -4.37 -11.34
N LYS A 7 8.59 -4.38 -12.45
CA LYS A 7 8.40 -5.28 -13.60
C LYS A 7 9.75 -5.39 -14.31
N ASP A 8 10.13 -6.60 -14.72
CA ASP A 8 11.38 -6.86 -15.45
C ASP A 8 12.61 -6.20 -14.78
N ASP A 9 12.77 -6.45 -13.47
CA ASP A 9 13.80 -5.87 -12.59
C ASP A 9 13.80 -4.33 -12.48
N PHE A 10 12.86 -3.65 -13.13
CA PHE A 10 12.72 -2.20 -13.07
C PHE A 10 11.77 -1.79 -11.94
N VAL A 11 12.33 -1.23 -10.88
CA VAL A 11 11.58 -0.74 -9.70
C VAL A 11 11.20 0.74 -9.88
N THR A 12 10.02 1.11 -9.40
CA THR A 12 9.61 2.53 -9.27
C THR A 12 8.95 2.78 -7.94
N SER A 13 9.14 3.97 -7.39
CA SER A 13 8.54 4.41 -6.12
C SER A 13 7.88 5.78 -6.30
N ARG A 14 6.71 5.98 -5.71
CA ARG A 14 6.05 7.30 -5.65
C ARG A 14 5.06 7.40 -4.49
N MET A 15 4.75 8.63 -4.10
CA MET A 15 3.65 8.90 -3.18
C MET A 15 2.31 8.50 -3.79
N VAL A 16 1.44 7.92 -2.96
CA VAL A 16 0.04 7.59 -3.28
C VAL A 16 -0.87 7.89 -2.10
N SER A 17 -2.09 8.35 -2.41
CA SER A 17 -3.19 8.47 -1.46
C SER A 17 -3.73 7.07 -1.16
N ILE A 18 -3.52 6.60 0.06
CA ILE A 18 -3.96 5.29 0.52
C ILE A 18 -4.89 5.47 1.71
N ILE A 19 -5.94 4.67 1.77
CA ILE A 19 -6.77 4.48 2.95
C ILE A 19 -6.68 3.03 3.44
N VAL A 20 -7.08 2.78 4.68
CA VAL A 20 -7.10 1.44 5.27
C VAL A 20 -8.54 1.09 5.63
N ILE A 21 -9.00 -0.08 5.19
CA ILE A 21 -10.32 -0.63 5.48
C ILE A 21 -10.09 -2.10 5.88
N ASP A 22 -10.59 -2.50 7.05
CA ASP A 22 -10.51 -3.88 7.57
C ASP A 22 -9.11 -4.51 7.50
N GLY A 23 -8.07 -3.73 7.81
CA GLY A 23 -6.68 -4.19 7.82
C GLY A 23 -6.01 -4.27 6.44
N LYS A 24 -6.75 -3.95 5.36
CA LYS A 24 -6.20 -3.88 4.00
C LYS A 24 -6.02 -2.44 3.55
N PHE A 25 -5.09 -2.24 2.62
CA PHE A 25 -4.78 -0.92 2.09
C PHE A 25 -5.43 -0.73 0.72
N TYR A 26 -6.05 0.41 0.49
CA TYR A 26 -6.72 0.73 -0.76
C TYR A 26 -6.22 2.02 -1.35
N PHE A 27 -6.05 2.04 -2.67
CA PHE A 27 -5.79 3.26 -3.44
C PHE A 27 -6.39 3.16 -4.83
N GLN A 28 -6.50 4.29 -5.51
CA GLN A 28 -6.93 4.35 -6.90
C GLN A 28 -5.77 4.72 -7.84
N THR A 29 -5.80 4.18 -9.05
CA THR A 29 -4.91 4.60 -10.15
C THR A 29 -5.54 4.35 -11.50
N ASP A 30 -5.18 5.18 -12.48
CA ASP A 30 -5.54 4.97 -13.88
C ASP A 30 -4.86 3.71 -14.44
N LYS A 31 -5.62 2.89 -15.19
CA LYS A 31 -5.15 1.65 -15.83
C LYS A 31 -4.03 1.86 -16.87
N ASN A 32 -3.86 3.08 -17.37
CA ASN A 32 -2.82 3.41 -18.34
C ASN A 32 -1.49 3.79 -17.67
N PHE A 33 -1.44 3.92 -16.35
CA PHE A 33 -0.22 4.31 -15.64
C PHE A 33 0.77 3.16 -15.52
N LYS A 34 2.06 3.51 -15.55
CA LYS A 34 3.17 2.55 -15.37
C LYS A 34 3.02 1.68 -14.12
N LYS A 35 2.56 2.27 -13.01
CA LYS A 35 2.34 1.54 -11.75
C LYS A 35 1.32 0.42 -11.87
N TYR A 36 0.22 0.69 -12.57
CA TYR A 36 -0.83 -0.28 -12.81
C TYR A 36 -0.27 -1.42 -13.66
N ASN A 37 0.37 -1.10 -14.79
CA ASN A 37 1.00 -2.10 -15.65
C ASN A 37 2.05 -2.96 -14.94
N GLN A 38 2.77 -2.40 -13.96
CA GLN A 38 3.68 -3.18 -13.11
C GLN A 38 2.93 -4.11 -12.16
N ILE A 39 1.90 -3.61 -11.47
CA ILE A 39 1.10 -4.37 -10.50
C ILE A 39 0.41 -5.58 -11.14
N ILE A 40 -0.18 -5.40 -12.33
CA ILE A 40 -0.90 -6.50 -13.00
C ILE A 40 0.05 -7.63 -13.42
N VAL A 41 1.33 -7.31 -13.68
CA VAL A 41 2.35 -8.31 -14.05
C VAL A 41 3.05 -8.90 -12.82
N ASN A 42 3.35 -8.06 -11.83
CA ASN A 42 3.95 -8.45 -10.56
C ASN A 42 3.15 -7.86 -9.40
N PRO A 43 2.29 -8.65 -8.73
CA PRO A 43 1.44 -8.16 -7.66
C PRO A 43 2.19 -7.90 -6.36
N ASN A 44 3.47 -8.27 -6.25
CA ASN A 44 4.27 -7.99 -5.07
C ASN A 44 4.60 -6.50 -5.01
N VAL A 45 4.14 -5.84 -3.96
CA VAL A 45 4.35 -4.40 -3.74
C VAL A 45 4.95 -4.13 -2.36
N SER A 46 5.55 -2.95 -2.23
CA SER A 46 6.02 -2.45 -0.95
C SER A 46 5.46 -1.06 -0.67
N LEU A 47 4.98 -0.83 0.55
CA LEU A 47 4.63 0.47 1.08
C LEU A 47 5.65 0.88 2.12
N CYS A 48 5.97 2.18 2.15
CA CYS A 48 6.82 2.76 3.17
C CYS A 48 6.25 4.09 3.67
N ILE A 49 6.27 4.28 4.98
CA ILE A 49 5.97 5.54 5.66
C ILE A 49 6.79 5.60 6.94
N ASP A 50 7.53 6.69 7.12
CA ASP A 50 8.41 6.91 8.27
C ASP A 50 9.36 5.73 8.52
N ASN A 51 9.21 5.06 9.66
CA ASN A 51 9.98 3.89 10.07
C ASN A 51 9.27 2.55 9.79
N ILE A 52 8.16 2.57 9.05
CA ILE A 52 7.30 1.42 8.77
C ILE A 52 7.47 0.99 7.32
N GLN A 53 7.80 -0.28 7.13
CA GLN A 53 7.87 -0.95 5.84
C GLN A 53 6.82 -2.06 5.80
N ILE A 54 6.04 -2.13 4.72
CA ILE A 54 4.99 -3.12 4.55
C ILE A 54 5.19 -3.77 3.19
N ASN A 55 5.35 -5.09 3.15
CA ASN A 55 5.19 -5.85 1.92
C ASN A 55 3.77 -6.37 1.83
N GLY A 56 3.23 -6.39 0.61
CA GLY A 56 1.88 -6.86 0.37
C GLY A 56 1.69 -7.40 -1.04
N ILE A 57 0.55 -8.05 -1.22
CA ILE A 57 0.07 -8.51 -2.53
C ILE A 57 -1.04 -7.56 -2.98
N CYS A 58 -0.83 -6.92 -4.12
CA CYS A 58 -1.76 -5.97 -4.69
C CYS A 58 -2.63 -6.62 -5.76
N CYS A 59 -3.93 -6.39 -5.71
CA CYS A 59 -4.88 -6.84 -6.73
C CYS A 59 -5.79 -5.69 -7.17
N ASP A 60 -6.34 -5.85 -8.37
CA ASP A 60 -7.35 -4.96 -8.91
C ASP A 60 -8.74 -5.48 -8.53
N VAL A 61 -9.50 -4.64 -7.84
CA VAL A 61 -10.83 -4.97 -7.29
C VAL A 61 -11.97 -4.24 -7.99
N GLY A 62 -11.73 -3.68 -9.18
CA GLY A 62 -12.76 -3.05 -10.02
C GLY A 62 -12.62 -1.54 -10.11
N ARG A 63 -13.73 -0.82 -10.26
CA ARG A 63 -13.74 0.65 -10.33
C ARG A 63 -13.95 1.24 -8.93
N PRO A 64 -13.36 2.42 -8.61
CA PRO A 64 -13.56 3.07 -7.32
C PRO A 64 -15.04 3.28 -6.96
N ILE A 65 -15.85 3.73 -7.91
CA ILE A 65 -17.28 4.04 -7.72
C ILE A 65 -18.13 2.84 -7.31
N GLU A 66 -17.66 1.62 -7.56
CA GLU A 66 -18.38 0.38 -7.26
C GLU A 66 -18.23 0.02 -5.77
N ASN A 67 -17.26 0.62 -5.07
CA ASN A 67 -17.01 0.42 -3.65
C ASN A 67 -17.42 1.66 -2.84
N LYS A 68 -18.63 1.64 -2.27
CA LYS A 68 -19.20 2.76 -1.51
C LYS A 68 -18.36 3.15 -0.30
N THR A 69 -17.91 2.17 0.48
CA THR A 69 -17.09 2.38 1.69
C THR A 69 -15.78 3.08 1.33
N PHE A 70 -15.10 2.63 0.26
CA PHE A 70 -13.93 3.31 -0.26
C PHE A 70 -14.25 4.75 -0.66
N CYS A 71 -15.30 4.99 -1.45
CA CYS A 71 -15.66 6.33 -1.90
C CYS A 71 -15.94 7.29 -0.74
N GLU A 72 -16.67 6.86 0.29
CA GLU A 72 -16.99 7.69 1.45
C GLU A 72 -15.71 8.14 2.17
N ILE A 73 -14.86 7.20 2.56
CA ILE A 73 -13.61 7.49 3.28
C ILE A 73 -12.61 8.26 2.40
N PHE A 74 -12.49 7.86 1.14
CA PHE A 74 -11.53 8.47 0.21
C PHE A 74 -11.91 9.90 -0.16
N LYS A 75 -13.22 10.19 -0.29
CA LYS A 75 -13.71 11.55 -0.52
C LYS A 75 -13.48 12.45 0.69
N GLU A 76 -13.62 11.93 1.91
CA GLU A 76 -13.32 12.66 3.14
C GLU A 76 -11.82 12.99 3.26
N LYS A 77 -10.95 11.99 3.08
CA LYS A 77 -9.50 12.15 3.27
C LYS A 77 -8.79 12.83 2.10
N TYR A 78 -9.24 12.59 0.87
CA TYR A 78 -8.59 13.05 -0.36
C TYR A 78 -9.61 13.64 -1.36
N PRO A 79 -10.34 14.71 -0.99
CA PRO A 79 -11.46 15.23 -1.78
C PRO A 79 -11.07 15.63 -3.20
N SER A 80 -9.89 16.22 -3.39
CA SER A 80 -9.41 16.61 -4.72
C SER A 80 -9.08 15.40 -5.60
N SER A 81 -8.44 14.37 -5.03
CA SER A 81 -8.16 13.13 -5.76
C SER A 81 -9.45 12.40 -6.12
N TYR A 82 -10.41 12.39 -5.20
CA TYR A 82 -11.73 11.80 -5.46
C TYR A 82 -12.41 12.47 -6.65
N LYS A 83 -12.54 13.80 -6.59
CA LYS A 83 -13.24 14.60 -7.61
C LYS A 83 -12.60 14.48 -8.99
N ASN A 84 -11.27 14.46 -9.05
CA ASN A 84 -10.55 14.48 -10.33
C ASN A 84 -10.47 13.12 -11.01
N TYR A 85 -10.48 12.01 -10.23
CA TYR A 85 -10.11 10.71 -10.77
C TYR A 85 -11.12 9.60 -10.50
N SER A 86 -11.81 9.56 -9.35
CA SER A 86 -12.61 8.37 -8.96
C SER A 86 -13.74 8.04 -9.93
N LEU A 87 -14.26 9.04 -10.65
CA LEU A 87 -15.36 8.88 -11.61
C LEU A 87 -14.88 8.46 -13.02
N LEU A 88 -13.58 8.50 -13.30
CA LEU A 88 -13.06 8.16 -14.62
C LEU A 88 -13.29 6.67 -14.92
N GLU A 89 -13.52 6.34 -16.19
CA GLU A 89 -13.73 4.96 -16.62
C GLU A 89 -12.44 4.12 -16.55
N SER A 90 -11.30 4.78 -16.75
CA SER A 90 -9.97 4.18 -16.67
C SER A 90 -9.45 3.99 -15.24
N GLU A 91 -10.05 4.66 -14.25
CA GLU A 91 -9.61 4.58 -12.86
C GLU A 91 -9.97 3.22 -12.27
N ARG A 92 -8.98 2.60 -11.63
CA ARG A 92 -9.12 1.30 -10.96
C ARG A 92 -8.90 1.46 -9.47
N LEU A 93 -9.64 0.67 -8.70
CA LEU A 93 -9.43 0.51 -7.27
C LEU A 93 -8.53 -0.69 -7.05
N LEU A 94 -7.46 -0.46 -6.30
CA LEU A 94 -6.43 -1.45 -6.00
C LEU A 94 -6.47 -1.71 -4.49
N GLU A 95 -6.41 -3.00 -4.15
CA GLU A 95 -6.36 -3.49 -2.77
C GLU A 95 -4.98 -4.13 -2.53
N ILE A 96 -4.35 -3.84 -1.39
CA ILE A 96 -3.11 -4.47 -0.95
C ILE A 96 -3.40 -5.22 0.35
N GLU A 97 -3.24 -6.55 0.27
CA GLU A 97 -3.20 -7.44 1.43
C GLU A 97 -1.78 -7.39 2.03
N PRO A 98 -1.59 -6.90 3.26
CA PRO A 98 -0.26 -6.93 3.89
C PRO A 98 0.16 -8.36 4.22
N ILE A 99 1.41 -8.71 3.90
CA ILE A 99 1.97 -10.04 4.19
C ILE A 99 3.07 -9.98 5.26
N TYR A 100 3.78 -8.86 5.34
CA TYR A 100 4.90 -8.66 6.25
C TYR A 100 5.00 -7.16 6.56
N ILE A 101 5.13 -6.82 7.83
CA ILE A 101 5.28 -5.44 8.31
C ILE A 101 6.51 -5.40 9.20
N GLU A 102 7.40 -4.44 8.97
CA GLU A 102 8.58 -4.18 9.77
C GLU A 102 8.62 -2.73 10.22
N CYS A 103 8.82 -2.52 11.52
CA CYS A 103 8.95 -1.20 12.12
C CYS A 103 10.29 -1.09 12.86
N TRP A 104 11.01 0.01 12.59
CA TRP A 104 12.26 0.31 13.30
C TRP A 104 12.01 1.21 14.50
N HIS A 105 12.31 0.73 15.69
CA HIS A 105 12.18 1.49 16.94
C HIS A 105 13.54 1.89 17.47
N TYR A 106 13.63 3.09 18.03
CA TYR A 106 14.83 3.62 18.69
C TYR A 106 14.47 3.99 20.13
N ILE A 107 14.62 3.04 21.04
CA ILE A 107 14.24 3.19 22.45
C ILE A 107 15.52 3.40 23.25
N GLU A 108 15.69 4.59 23.83
CA GLU A 108 16.88 4.96 24.62
C GLU A 108 18.21 4.72 23.88
N GLY A 109 18.25 5.04 22.58
CA GLY A 109 19.43 4.85 21.74
C GLY A 109 19.68 3.40 21.32
N VAL A 110 18.83 2.46 21.71
CA VAL A 110 18.88 1.06 21.30
C VAL A 110 17.90 0.82 20.15
N SER A 111 18.39 0.25 19.05
CA SER A 111 17.57 -0.12 17.91
C SER A 111 16.85 -1.45 18.14
N TYR A 112 15.56 -1.50 17.83
CA TYR A 112 14.74 -2.70 17.79
C TYR A 112 14.04 -2.82 16.44
N ILE A 113 13.92 -4.05 15.97
CA ILE A 113 13.13 -4.40 14.79
C ILE A 113 11.87 -5.11 15.30
N GLU A 114 10.73 -4.46 15.11
CA GLU A 114 9.41 -5.05 15.30
C GLU A 114 8.95 -5.63 13.97
N VAL A 115 8.45 -6.85 13.99
CA VAL A 115 7.97 -7.57 12.81
C VAL A 115 6.61 -8.17 13.08
N PHE A 116 5.67 -7.90 12.18
CA PHE A 116 4.41 -8.62 12.04
C PHE A 116 4.48 -9.43 10.74
N ASP A 117 4.73 -10.73 10.85
CA ASP A 117 4.56 -11.67 9.76
C ASP A 117 3.07 -12.02 9.67
N VAL A 118 2.33 -11.18 8.95
CA VAL A 118 0.87 -11.25 8.81
C VAL A 118 0.47 -12.59 8.21
N LYS A 119 1.22 -13.06 7.22
CA LYS A 119 0.98 -14.34 6.54
C LYS A 119 1.02 -15.52 7.51
N ASN A 120 2.03 -15.56 8.39
CA ASN A 120 2.19 -16.66 9.35
C ASN A 120 1.59 -16.37 10.74
N LYS A 121 0.93 -15.21 10.92
CA LYS A 121 0.37 -14.74 12.20
C LYS A 121 1.41 -14.74 13.32
N LYS A 122 2.63 -14.30 13.02
CA LYS A 122 3.72 -14.24 14.00
C LYS A 122 4.11 -12.79 14.28
N TYR A 123 4.44 -12.56 15.54
CA TYR A 123 4.94 -11.28 16.03
C TYR A 123 6.32 -11.47 16.65
N THR A 124 7.26 -10.59 16.34
CA THR A 124 8.54 -10.51 17.05
C THR A 124 8.97 -9.07 17.25
N MET A 125 9.57 -8.79 18.40
CA MET A 125 10.33 -7.57 18.66
C MET A 125 11.73 -8.01 19.08
N LYS A 126 12.74 -7.64 18.30
CA LYS A 126 14.12 -8.05 18.57
C LYS A 126 15.03 -6.83 18.63
N LYS A 127 15.87 -6.80 19.65
CA LYS A 127 16.99 -5.85 19.69
C LYS A 127 17.88 -6.10 18.48
N TYR A 128 18.17 -5.04 17.72
CA TYR A 128 19.14 -5.11 16.63
C TYR A 128 20.54 -5.16 17.25
N VAL A 129 21.21 -6.30 17.08
CA VAL A 129 22.61 -6.49 17.49
C VAL A 129 23.43 -6.52 16.21
N ARG A 130 24.40 -5.60 16.13
CA ARG A 130 25.31 -5.46 15.00
C ARG A 130 26.30 -6.62 14.95
#